data_AF-A0A3D9B9E2-F1
#
_entry.id   AF-A0A3D9B9E2-F1
#
_cell.length_a   1.000
_cell.length_b   1.000
_cell.length_c   1.000
_cell.angle_alpha   90.00
_cell.angle_beta   90.00
_cell.angle_gamma   90.00
#
_symmetry.space_group_name_H-M   'P 1'
#
loop_
_entity.id
_entity.type
_entity.pdbx_description
1 polymer ?
#
loop_
_entity_poly.entity_id
_entity_poly.type
_entity_poly.pdbx_seq_one_letter_code
_entity_poly.pdbx_strand_id
1 'polypeptide(L)' 'MKNQPFHKGKKLNKKELKTITGGLISCVDLTTGRCRITGTICAERQCRFVPEPHLP' A
#
# COMPACT_ATOMS: atom_id res chain seq x y z
N MET A 1 -11.39 -36.82 -10.28
CA MET A 1 -10.80 -35.54 -9.80
C MET A 1 -11.66 -34.42 -10.33
N LYS A 2 -12.22 -33.56 -9.46
CA LYS A 2 -13.11 -32.47 -9.87
C LYS A 2 -12.24 -31.33 -10.40
N ASN A 3 -12.34 -31.04 -11.70
CA ASN A 3 -11.69 -29.89 -12.33
C ASN A 3 -12.34 -28.62 -11.77
N GLN A 4 -11.78 -28.05 -10.70
CA GLN A 4 -12.15 -26.71 -10.27
C GLN A 4 -11.72 -25.73 -11.38
N PRO A 5 -12.62 -24.88 -11.90
CA PRO A 5 -12.21 -23.80 -12.76
C PRO A 5 -11.30 -22.90 -11.93
N PHE A 6 -10.01 -22.97 -12.24
CA PHE A 6 -8.98 -22.07 -11.74
C PHE A 6 -9.54 -20.66 -11.88
N HIS A 7 -9.91 -20.02 -10.77
CA HIS A 7 -10.45 -18.66 -10.75
C HIS A 7 -9.33 -17.74 -11.25
N LYS A 8 -9.19 -17.62 -12.58
CA LYS A 8 -8.36 -16.61 -13.22
C LYS A 8 -8.92 -15.28 -12.75
N GLY A 9 -8.17 -14.60 -11.89
CA GLY A 9 -8.57 -13.32 -11.33
C GLY A 9 -9.12 -12.41 -12.42
N LYS A 10 -10.27 -11.78 -12.15
CA LYS A 10 -10.92 -10.89 -13.11
C LYS A 10 -9.95 -9.75 -13.44
N LYS A 11 -9.53 -9.66 -14.71
CA LYS A 11 -8.77 -8.49 -15.18
C LYS A 11 -9.66 -7.26 -15.06
N LEU A 12 -9.30 -6.36 -14.16
CA LEU A 12 -10.03 -5.12 -13.95
C LEU A 12 -9.84 -4.20 -15.15
N ASN A 13 -10.93 -3.58 -15.59
CA ASN A 13 -10.89 -2.62 -16.68
C ASN A 13 -10.44 -1.24 -16.16
N LYS A 14 -10.06 -0.31 -17.03
CA LYS A 14 -9.48 1.00 -16.63
C LYS A 14 -10.38 1.80 -15.66
N LYS A 15 -11.70 1.67 -15.77
CA LYS A 15 -12.67 2.29 -14.84
C LYS A 15 -12.60 1.66 -13.45
N GLU A 16 -12.60 0.33 -13.40
CA GLU A 16 -12.52 -0.45 -12.16
C GLU A 16 -11.18 -0.21 -11.44
N LEU A 17 -10.08 -0.06 -12.18
CA LEU A 17 -8.78 0.28 -11.58
C LEU A 17 -8.78 1.66 -10.92
N LYS A 18 -9.53 2.62 -11.48
CA LYS A 18 -9.65 3.98 -10.90
C LYS A 18 -10.56 4.03 -9.69
N THR A 19 -11.49 3.08 -9.55
CA THR A 19 -12.42 3.03 -8.40
C THR A 19 -11.85 2.27 -7.21
N ILE A 20 -10.70 1.59 -7.36
CA ILE A 20 -9.96 1.03 -6.23
C ILE A 20 -9.55 2.19 -5.34
N THR A 21 -10.25 2.31 -4.22
CA THR A 21 -10.01 3.27 -3.17
C THR A 21 -9.40 2.51 -1.99
N GLY A 22 -8.26 2.99 -1.51
CA GLY A 22 -7.42 2.26 -0.56
C GLY A 22 -6.19 1.62 -1.23
N GLY A 23 -5.27 1.15 -0.40
CA GLY A 23 -3.93 0.79 -0.79
C GLY A 23 -2.89 1.59 -0.01
N LEU A 24 -1.65 1.12 -0.06
CA LEU A 24 -0.55 1.78 0.62
C LEU A 24 0.05 2.83 -0.33
N ILE A 25 0.31 4.03 0.17
CA ILE A 25 0.94 5.10 -0.61
C ILE A 25 2.46 5.01 -0.48
N SER A 26 3.19 5.35 -1.53
CA SER A 26 4.63 5.58 -1.41
C SER A 26 4.83 6.81 -0.54
N CYS A 27 5.45 6.61 0.61
CA CYS A 27 5.71 7.64 1.59
C CYS A 27 7.16 8.12 1.55
N VAL A 28 8.01 7.45 0.76
CA VAL A 28 9.38 7.90 0.53
C VAL A 28 9.42 8.99 -0.52
N ASP A 29 10.24 10.00 -0.24
CA ASP A 29 10.70 10.93 -1.24
C ASP A 29 11.81 10.26 -2.06
N LEU A 30 11.55 10.02 -3.35
CA LEU A 30 12.47 9.31 -4.24
C LEU A 30 13.77 10.09 -4.49
N THR A 31 13.79 11.39 -4.22
CA THR A 31 14.97 12.25 -4.41
C THR A 31 15.91 12.19 -3.21
N THR A 32 15.37 12.18 -2.00
CA THR A 32 16.16 12.19 -0.76
C THR A 32 16.24 10.84 -0.04
N GLY A 33 15.42 9.87 -0.43
CA GLY A 33 15.34 8.56 0.22
C GLY A 33 14.74 8.61 1.63
N ARG A 34 14.17 9.75 2.04
CA ARG A 34 13.60 9.96 3.37
C ARG A 34 12.08 9.79 3.34
N CYS A 35 11.51 9.44 4.49
CA CYS A 35 10.06 9.41 4.65
C CYS A 35 9.51 10.84 4.64
N ARG A 36 8.73 11.18 3.61
CA ARG A 36 7.99 12.44 3.52
C ARG A 36 6.77 12.45 4.45
N ILE A 37 6.19 11.27 4.64
CA ILE A 37 4.99 11.03 5.44
C ILE A 37 5.26 9.77 6.27
N THR A 38 4.81 9.74 7.52
CA THR A 38 4.88 8.54 8.35
C THR A 38 3.49 8.11 8.79
N GLY A 39 3.24 6.81 8.80
CA GLY A 39 1.96 6.26 9.21
C GLY A 39 1.64 4.89 8.61
N THR A 40 0.57 4.27 9.10
CA THR A 40 0.12 2.93 8.66
C THR A 40 -0.36 2.91 7.20
N ILE A 41 -0.63 4.08 6.62
CA ILE A 41 -0.98 4.28 5.21
C ILE A 41 0.21 4.07 4.27
N CYS A 42 1.45 4.06 4.78
CA CYS A 42 2.66 4.00 3.98
C CYS A 42 3.00 2.58 3.48
N ALA A 43 3.43 2.46 2.23
CA ALA A 43 3.89 1.20 1.67
C ALA A 43 5.23 0.77 2.29
N GLU A 44 6.13 1.72 2.52
CA GLU A 44 7.44 1.45 3.08
C GLU A 44 7.41 1.25 4.60
N ARG A 45 7.93 0.10 5.06
CA ARG A 45 7.96 -0.25 6.50
C ARG A 45 8.74 0.75 7.34
N GLN A 46 9.83 1.30 6.79
CA GLN A 46 10.63 2.34 7.46
C GLN A 46 9.81 3.61 7.77
N CYS A 47 8.79 3.90 6.95
CA CYS A 47 7.92 5.06 7.13
C CYS A 47 6.64 4.73 7.93
N ARG A 48 6.40 3.46 8.26
CA ARG A 48 5.29 3.07 9.16
C ARG A 48 5.60 3.29 10.62
N PHE A 49 6.88 3.49 10.96
CA PHE A 49 7.29 3.75 12.33
C PHE A 49 6.76 5.12 12.76
N VAL A 50 5.78 5.10 13.66
CA VAL A 50 5.44 6.24 14.48
C VAL A 50 6.47 6.22 15.61
N PRO A 51 7.37 7.20 15.74
CA PRO A 51 8.15 7.30 16.97
C PRO A 51 7.12 7.41 18.10
N GLU A 52 7.09 6.41 18.97
CA GLU A 52 6.31 6.46 20.21
C GLU A 52 6.59 7.83 20.85
N PRO A 53 5.56 8.58 21.26
CA PRO A 53 5.81 9.75 22.07
C PRO A 53 6.49 9.24 23.33
N HIS A 54 7.78 9.54 23.47
CA HIS A 54 8.45 9.55 24.76
C HIS A 54 7.71 10.56 25.63
N LEU A 55 6.65 10.09 26.28
CA LEU A 55 6.01 10.78 27.40
C LEU A 55 6.91 10.58 28.64
N PRO A 56 7.00 11.60 29.49
CA PRO A 56 8.14 11.92 30.36
C PRO A 56 8.48 10.88 31.42
#